data_AF-A0A2J8SSL5-F1
#
_entry.id   AF-A0A2J8SSL5-F1
#
_cell.length_a   1.000
_cell.length_b   1.000
_cell.length_c   1.000
_cell.angle_alpha   90.00
_cell.angle_beta   90.00
_cell.angle_gamma   90.00
#
_symmetry.space_group_name_H-M   'P 1'
#
loop_
_entity.id
_entity.type
_entity.pdbx_description
1 polymer ?
#
loop_
_entity_poly.entity_id
_entity_poly.type
_entity_poly.pdbx_seq_one_letter_code
_entity_poly.pdbx_strand_id
1 'polypeptide(L)'
;MGLLSQGSPLSWEETKRHADHVRRHGILQFLHIYHAVKDRHKDVLKWGDEVEYMLVSFDHENKKVRLVLSGEKVLETLQEKGERTNPNHPTLWRPEYGSYMIEGTPGQPYGGTMSEFNTVEANMRKRRKEATSILEENQALCTITSFPRLGCPGFTLPEVKPNPVEGGASKSLFFPDEAINKHPRFSTLTRNIRHRRGEKVVINVPIFKDKNTPSPFIETFPEDDEASRASKPDHIYMDAMGFGMGNCCLQV
;
A
#
# COMPACT_ATOMS: atom_id res chain seq x y z
N MET A 1 -4.74 2.72 9.32
CA MET A 1 -3.38 3.24 9.75
C MET A 1 -3.34 4.59 10.53
N GLY A 2 -2.38 4.77 11.47
CA GLY A 2 -2.21 5.98 12.32
C GLY A 2 -1.62 7.23 11.65
N LEU A 3 -1.64 8.39 12.35
CA LEU A 3 -1.22 9.71 11.83
C LEU A 3 0.21 9.67 11.25
N LEU A 4 0.35 9.92 9.94
CA LEU A 4 1.64 10.13 9.31
C LEU A 4 2.06 11.59 9.49
N SER A 5 2.87 11.87 10.50
CA SER A 5 3.53 13.18 10.65
C SER A 5 4.79 13.24 9.78
N GLN A 6 5.03 14.38 9.13
CA GLN A 6 6.28 14.60 8.41
C GLN A 6 7.45 14.72 9.38
N GLY A 7 8.56 14.05 9.04
CA GLY A 7 9.83 14.09 9.76
C GLY A 7 10.96 13.66 8.84
N SER A 8 12.20 13.70 9.33
CA SER A 8 13.38 13.28 8.56
C SER A 8 13.66 11.79 8.81
N PRO A 9 13.35 10.90 7.86
CA PRO A 9 13.62 9.48 8.02
C PRO A 9 15.13 9.20 8.00
N LEU A 10 15.57 8.23 8.81
CA LEU A 10 16.95 7.76 8.84
C LEU A 10 17.20 6.69 7.78
N SER A 11 18.41 6.68 7.21
CA SER A 11 18.91 5.55 6.44
C SER A 11 18.99 4.27 7.28
N TRP A 12 19.19 3.11 6.65
CA TRP A 12 19.35 1.85 7.37
C TRP A 12 20.56 1.88 8.32
N GLU A 13 21.67 2.45 7.90
CA GLU A 13 22.94 2.53 8.60
C GLU A 13 22.82 3.38 9.85
N GLU A 14 22.10 4.49 9.77
CA GLU A 14 21.76 5.34 10.91
C GLU A 14 20.74 4.64 11.82
N THR A 15 19.67 4.09 11.25
CA THR A 15 18.62 3.36 11.99
C THR A 15 19.21 2.21 12.82
N LYS A 16 20.14 1.45 12.23
CA LYS A 16 20.81 0.31 12.86
C LYS A 16 21.55 0.72 14.14
N ARG A 17 22.15 1.91 14.18
CA ARG A 17 22.85 2.43 15.38
C ARG A 17 21.90 2.70 16.54
N HIS A 18 20.63 2.97 16.24
CA HIS A 18 19.60 3.25 17.24
C HIS A 18 18.67 2.05 17.52
N ALA A 19 18.89 0.89 16.88
CA ALA A 19 17.97 -0.25 16.96
C ALA A 19 17.74 -0.73 18.41
N ASP A 20 18.81 -0.83 19.22
CA ASP A 20 18.69 -1.22 20.63
C ASP A 20 18.02 -0.15 21.49
N HIS A 21 18.28 1.12 21.21
CA HIS A 21 17.60 2.24 21.86
C HIS A 21 16.09 2.18 21.58
N VAL A 22 15.68 2.06 20.31
CA VAL A 22 14.26 1.96 19.91
C VAL A 22 13.59 0.75 20.56
N ARG A 23 14.22 -0.44 20.54
CA ARG A 23 13.67 -1.65 21.19
C ARG A 23 13.49 -1.46 22.69
N ARG A 24 14.52 -0.95 23.39
CA ARG A 24 14.46 -0.70 24.83
C ARG A 24 13.34 0.27 25.18
N HIS A 25 13.28 1.41 24.50
CA HIS A 25 12.26 2.43 24.78
C HIS A 25 10.86 1.96 24.39
N GLY A 26 10.70 1.18 23.31
CA GLY A 26 9.43 0.55 22.95
C GLY A 26 8.91 -0.39 24.04
N ILE A 27 9.79 -1.21 24.64
CA ILE A 27 9.42 -2.07 25.78
C ILE A 27 9.01 -1.23 26.99
N LEU A 28 9.75 -0.17 27.31
CA LEU A 28 9.39 0.72 28.42
C LEU A 28 8.02 1.37 28.19
N GLN A 29 7.75 1.88 26.99
CA GLN A 29 6.45 2.44 26.62
C GLN A 29 5.34 1.38 26.73
N PHE A 30 5.57 0.17 26.26
CA PHE A 30 4.65 -0.95 26.40
C PHE A 30 4.33 -1.24 27.88
N LEU A 31 5.33 -1.31 28.74
CA LEU A 31 5.15 -1.55 30.18
C LEU A 31 4.36 -0.41 30.84
N HIS A 32 4.63 0.84 30.48
CA HIS A 32 3.85 1.99 30.98
C HIS A 32 2.39 1.91 30.55
N ILE A 33 2.12 1.63 29.27
CA ILE A 33 0.74 1.48 28.77
C ILE A 33 0.06 0.32 29.49
N TYR A 34 0.71 -0.84 29.58
CA TYR A 34 0.19 -2.01 30.28
C TYR A 34 -0.17 -1.68 31.72
N HIS A 35 0.74 -1.09 32.49
CA HIS A 35 0.45 -0.74 33.88
C HIS A 35 -0.63 0.34 34.04
N ALA A 36 -0.76 1.26 33.08
CA ALA A 36 -1.80 2.28 33.10
C ALA A 36 -3.21 1.73 32.81
N VAL A 37 -3.33 0.66 32.01
CA VAL A 37 -4.65 0.15 31.55
C VAL A 37 -4.94 -1.31 31.89
N LYS A 38 -4.04 -2.04 32.55
CA LYS A 38 -4.20 -3.48 32.87
C LYS A 38 -5.45 -3.78 33.70
N ASP A 39 -5.90 -2.84 34.52
CA ASP A 39 -7.06 -3.00 35.41
C ASP A 39 -8.33 -2.38 34.80
N ARG A 40 -8.26 -1.90 33.54
CA ARG A 40 -9.40 -1.38 32.79
C ARG A 40 -10.38 -2.52 32.51
N HIS A 41 -11.64 -2.30 32.86
CA HIS A 41 -12.71 -3.27 32.71
C HIS A 41 -13.98 -2.55 32.23
N LYS A 42 -14.98 -3.32 31.77
CA LYS A 42 -16.25 -2.80 31.20
C LYS A 42 -16.06 -1.96 29.94
N ASP A 43 -15.02 -2.26 29.15
CA ASP A 43 -14.93 -1.72 27.79
C ASP A 43 -16.12 -2.23 26.97
N VAL A 44 -16.72 -1.33 26.20
CA VAL A 44 -17.75 -1.69 25.22
C VAL A 44 -17.06 -2.16 23.94
N LEU A 45 -17.67 -3.14 23.26
CA LEU A 45 -17.18 -3.58 21.95
C LEU A 45 -17.23 -2.41 20.97
N LYS A 46 -16.05 -1.96 20.57
CA LYS A 46 -15.83 -1.02 19.48
C LYS A 46 -15.02 -1.73 18.41
N TRP A 47 -15.43 -1.55 17.17
CA TRP A 47 -14.78 -2.18 16.03
C TRP A 47 -14.95 -1.29 14.81
N GLY A 48 -14.25 -1.59 13.73
CA GLY A 48 -14.29 -0.82 12.49
C GLY A 48 -13.81 -1.68 11.35
N ASP A 49 -13.86 -1.16 10.14
CA ASP A 49 -13.21 -1.78 8.99
C ASP A 49 -12.26 -0.79 8.31
N GLU A 50 -11.17 -1.31 7.76
CA GLU A 50 -10.27 -0.57 6.87
C GLU A 50 -10.35 -1.21 5.48
N VAL A 51 -10.69 -0.40 4.46
CA VAL A 51 -10.79 -0.85 3.07
C VAL A 51 -9.78 -0.10 2.25
N GLU A 52 -8.93 -0.84 1.55
CA GLU A 52 -7.94 -0.29 0.63
C GLU A 52 -8.50 -0.28 -0.80
N TYR A 53 -8.14 0.77 -1.54
CA TYR A 53 -8.62 1.02 -2.88
C TYR A 53 -7.47 1.36 -3.82
N MET A 54 -7.60 0.94 -5.08
CA MET A 54 -6.74 1.36 -6.19
C MET A 54 -7.47 2.38 -7.07
N LEU A 55 -6.76 3.46 -7.44
CA LEU A 55 -7.20 4.43 -8.44
C LEU A 55 -6.85 3.91 -9.83
N VAL A 56 -7.87 3.75 -10.68
CA VAL A 56 -7.75 3.14 -12.01
C VAL A 56 -8.31 4.07 -13.07
N SER A 57 -7.62 4.21 -14.20
CA SER A 57 -8.11 4.92 -15.39
C SER A 57 -8.37 3.96 -16.53
N PHE A 58 -9.50 4.16 -17.21
CA PHE A 58 -9.92 3.43 -18.40
C PHE A 58 -9.64 4.28 -19.64
N ASP A 59 -8.83 3.74 -20.53
CA ASP A 59 -8.57 4.27 -21.87
C ASP A 59 -9.29 3.36 -22.86
N HIS A 60 -10.55 3.72 -23.16
CA HIS A 60 -11.43 2.92 -24.01
C HIS A 60 -10.95 2.87 -25.46
N GLU A 61 -10.35 3.95 -25.96
CA GLU A 61 -9.82 4.04 -27.32
C GLU A 61 -8.66 3.07 -27.53
N ASN A 62 -7.68 3.07 -26.62
CA ASN A 62 -6.50 2.21 -26.70
C ASN A 62 -6.70 0.85 -26.02
N LYS A 63 -7.89 0.60 -25.44
CA LYS A 63 -8.22 -0.61 -24.68
C LYS A 63 -7.22 -0.90 -23.55
N LYS A 64 -6.84 0.15 -22.81
CA LYS A 64 -5.89 0.07 -21.69
C LYS A 64 -6.56 0.42 -20.37
N VAL A 65 -6.09 -0.24 -19.31
CA VAL A 65 -6.45 0.05 -17.93
C VAL A 65 -5.15 0.27 -17.16
N ARG A 66 -5.05 1.38 -16.42
CA ARG A 66 -3.81 1.81 -15.76
C ARG A 66 -4.06 2.31 -14.34
N LEU A 67 -3.06 2.17 -13.47
CA LEU A 67 -3.08 2.72 -12.11
C LEU A 67 -2.73 4.20 -12.12
N VAL A 68 -3.55 5.03 -11.49
CA VAL A 68 -3.39 6.50 -11.50
C VAL A 68 -2.53 6.92 -10.31
N LEU A 69 -1.36 7.52 -10.57
CA LEU A 69 -0.38 7.87 -9.54
C LEU A 69 -0.72 9.18 -8.79
N SER A 70 -1.99 9.39 -8.45
CA SER A 70 -2.54 10.64 -7.90
C SER A 70 -3.14 10.48 -6.49
N GLY A 71 -2.90 9.36 -5.81
CA GLY A 71 -3.44 9.03 -4.50
C GLY A 71 -3.24 10.12 -3.45
N GLU A 72 -2.08 10.79 -3.44
CA GLU A 72 -1.80 11.92 -2.56
C GLU A 72 -2.75 13.11 -2.78
N LYS A 73 -2.99 13.51 -4.04
CA LYS A 73 -3.89 14.62 -4.38
C LYS A 73 -5.34 14.29 -4.04
N VAL A 74 -5.76 13.05 -4.35
CA VAL A 74 -7.09 12.54 -4.02
C VAL A 74 -7.30 12.54 -2.51
N LEU A 75 -6.32 12.02 -1.77
CA LEU A 75 -6.33 11.97 -0.31
C LEU A 75 -6.40 13.37 0.32
N GLU A 76 -5.57 14.31 -0.13
CA GLU A 76 -5.59 15.69 0.36
C GLU A 76 -6.97 16.32 0.21
N THR A 77 -7.57 16.19 -0.97
CA THR A 77 -8.91 16.70 -1.26
C THR A 77 -9.97 16.06 -0.35
N LEU A 78 -9.89 14.75 -0.10
CA LEU A 78 -10.82 14.03 0.78
C LEU A 78 -10.69 14.49 2.22
N GLN A 79 -9.46 14.63 2.73
CA GLN A 79 -9.22 15.07 4.10
C GLN A 79 -9.65 16.52 4.33
N GLU A 80 -9.44 17.41 3.35
CA GLU A 80 -9.89 18.80 3.40
C GLU A 80 -11.42 18.91 3.44
N LYS A 81 -12.12 18.18 2.58
CA LYS A 81 -13.60 18.14 2.57
C LYS A 81 -14.18 17.35 3.75
N GLY A 82 -13.39 16.46 4.33
CA GLY A 82 -13.77 15.51 5.37
C GLY A 82 -13.34 15.96 6.76
N GLU A 83 -12.44 15.20 7.39
CA GLU A 83 -12.12 15.33 8.81
C GLU A 83 -11.47 16.66 9.21
N ARG A 84 -10.81 17.38 8.29
CA ARG A 84 -10.19 18.68 8.58
C ARG A 84 -11.23 19.79 8.73
N THR A 85 -12.38 19.66 8.06
CA THR A 85 -13.48 20.62 8.14
C THR A 85 -14.53 20.18 9.17
N ASN A 86 -14.77 18.88 9.29
CA ASN A 86 -15.72 18.32 10.24
C ASN A 86 -15.05 17.18 11.04
N PRO A 87 -14.67 17.40 12.31
CA PRO A 87 -14.08 16.35 13.15
C PRO A 87 -14.96 15.10 13.33
N ASN A 88 -16.28 15.25 13.12
CA ASN A 88 -17.25 14.15 13.16
C ASN A 88 -17.63 13.67 11.75
N HIS A 89 -16.74 13.87 10.77
CA HIS A 89 -16.97 13.38 9.42
C HIS A 89 -17.16 11.85 9.44
N PRO A 90 -18.17 11.30 8.74
CA PRO A 90 -18.56 9.90 8.86
C PRO A 90 -17.61 8.91 8.17
N THR A 91 -16.56 9.40 7.52
CA THR A 91 -15.54 8.64 6.80
C THR A 91 -14.19 9.30 7.06
N LEU A 92 -13.12 8.50 7.14
CA LEU A 92 -11.74 8.97 7.24
C LEU A 92 -10.92 8.35 6.13
N TRP A 93 -9.88 9.06 5.68
CA TRP A 93 -9.02 8.63 4.59
C TRP A 93 -7.54 8.66 4.98
N ARG A 94 -6.81 7.61 4.63
CA ARG A 94 -5.39 7.44 4.94
C ARG A 94 -4.58 7.11 3.69
N PRO A 95 -3.30 7.50 3.66
CA PRO A 95 -2.39 7.11 2.59
C PRO A 95 -2.00 5.65 2.73
N GLU A 96 -1.77 5.01 1.59
CA GLU A 96 -1.23 3.65 1.49
C GLU A 96 0.11 3.60 0.76
N TYR A 97 0.77 2.45 0.74
CA TYR A 97 2.09 2.28 0.11
C TYR A 97 2.11 2.69 -1.37
N GLY A 98 1.10 2.30 -2.15
CA GLY A 98 1.01 2.66 -3.57
C GLY A 98 0.64 4.13 -3.75
N SER A 99 1.30 4.86 -4.65
CA SER A 99 0.88 6.23 -5.00
C SER A 99 -0.46 6.27 -5.74
N TYR A 100 -0.96 5.11 -6.15
CA TYR A 100 -2.29 4.88 -6.70
C TYR A 100 -3.29 4.34 -5.69
N MET A 101 -2.95 4.30 -4.39
CA MET A 101 -3.81 3.73 -3.34
C MET A 101 -4.31 4.78 -2.36
N ILE A 102 -5.52 4.54 -1.85
CA ILE A 102 -6.08 5.21 -0.67
C ILE A 102 -6.76 4.17 0.23
N GLU A 103 -6.75 4.40 1.55
CA GLU A 103 -7.43 3.58 2.55
C GLU A 103 -8.59 4.40 3.15
N GLY A 104 -9.77 3.79 3.26
CA GLY A 104 -10.95 4.41 3.85
C GLY A 104 -11.48 3.63 5.05
N THR A 105 -11.81 4.34 6.12
CA THR A 105 -12.40 3.78 7.36
C THR A 105 -13.70 4.51 7.72
N PRO A 106 -14.56 3.96 8.60
CA PRO A 106 -15.63 4.77 9.18
C PRO A 106 -15.04 5.93 10.00
N GLY A 107 -15.83 7.01 10.09
CA GLY A 107 -15.54 8.23 10.85
C GLY A 107 -15.30 8.00 12.34
N GLN A 108 -16.00 7.01 12.87
CA GLN A 108 -16.01 6.61 14.26
C GLN A 108 -16.13 5.08 14.30
N PRO A 109 -15.62 4.41 15.33
CA PRO A 109 -15.82 2.98 15.49
C PRO A 109 -17.31 2.66 15.64
N TYR A 110 -17.72 1.54 15.05
CA TYR A 110 -19.04 0.95 15.26
C TYR A 110 -19.24 0.53 16.71
N GLY A 111 -20.51 0.54 17.14
CA GLY A 111 -20.91 0.01 18.43
C GLY A 111 -21.01 -1.53 18.47
N GLY A 112 -21.25 -2.07 19.66
CA GLY A 112 -21.35 -3.51 19.89
C GLY A 112 -22.74 -4.13 19.71
N THR A 113 -23.74 -3.36 19.27
CA THR A 113 -25.11 -3.88 19.09
C THR A 113 -25.29 -4.52 17.71
N MET A 114 -26.21 -5.48 17.61
CA MET A 114 -26.49 -6.15 16.33
C MET A 114 -26.98 -5.20 15.23
N SER A 115 -27.57 -4.05 15.59
CA SER A 115 -28.01 -3.05 14.63
C SER A 115 -26.86 -2.37 13.89
N GLU A 116 -25.67 -2.30 14.49
CA GLU A 116 -24.50 -1.63 13.90
C GLU A 116 -24.00 -2.35 12.65
N PHE A 117 -24.14 -3.68 12.58
CA PHE A 117 -23.78 -4.46 11.39
C PHE A 117 -24.55 -4.01 10.13
N ASN A 118 -25.79 -3.53 10.29
CA ASN A 118 -26.59 -3.03 9.17
C ASN A 118 -26.11 -1.67 8.63
N THR A 119 -25.16 -1.02 9.31
CA THR A 119 -24.62 0.30 8.91
C THR A 119 -23.32 0.22 8.14
N VAL A 120 -22.61 -0.92 8.22
CA VAL A 120 -21.27 -1.12 7.63
C VAL A 120 -21.29 -0.89 6.13
N GLU A 121 -22.17 -1.58 5.42
CA GLU A 121 -22.27 -1.44 3.95
C GLU A 121 -22.67 -0.02 3.55
N ALA A 122 -23.59 0.61 4.29
CA ALA A 122 -23.99 1.99 4.04
C ALA A 122 -22.79 2.95 4.18
N ASN A 123 -21.92 2.74 5.17
CA ASN A 123 -20.69 3.50 5.34
C ASN A 123 -19.68 3.22 4.21
N MET A 124 -19.46 1.97 3.81
CA MET A 124 -18.60 1.61 2.67
C MET A 124 -19.09 2.25 1.37
N ARG A 125 -20.40 2.24 1.12
CA ARG A 125 -21.03 2.93 -0.03
C ARG A 125 -20.79 4.44 0.02
N LYS A 126 -20.86 5.04 1.21
CA LYS A 126 -20.57 6.47 1.40
C LYS A 126 -19.12 6.81 1.07
N ARG A 127 -18.16 6.04 1.60
CA ARG A 127 -16.73 6.15 1.26
C ARG A 127 -16.52 6.10 -0.26
N ARG A 128 -17.06 5.07 -0.92
CA ARG A 128 -16.96 4.93 -2.38
C ARG A 128 -17.54 6.13 -3.12
N LYS A 129 -18.75 6.57 -2.76
CA LYS A 129 -19.40 7.73 -3.41
C LYS A 129 -18.59 9.00 -3.26
N GLU A 130 -18.05 9.24 -2.08
CA GLU A 130 -17.25 10.43 -1.77
C GLU A 130 -15.95 10.46 -2.57
N ALA A 131 -15.17 9.37 -2.54
CA ALA A 131 -13.96 9.26 -3.33
C ALA A 131 -14.24 9.33 -4.84
N THR A 132 -15.25 8.63 -5.36
CA THR A 132 -15.64 8.70 -6.78
C THR A 132 -16.02 10.12 -7.21
N SER A 133 -16.62 10.94 -6.33
CA SER A 133 -17.07 12.30 -6.68
C SER A 133 -15.96 13.28 -7.06
N ILE A 134 -14.70 12.94 -6.77
CA ILE A 134 -13.54 13.77 -7.08
C ILE A 134 -12.61 13.15 -8.12
N LEU A 135 -12.97 11.99 -8.67
CA LEU A 135 -12.23 11.34 -9.77
C LEU A 135 -12.67 11.91 -11.12
N GLU A 136 -11.82 11.74 -12.12
CA GLU A 136 -12.16 12.06 -13.52
C GLU A 136 -13.19 11.07 -14.07
N GLU A 137 -13.90 11.45 -15.14
CA GLU A 137 -15.00 10.65 -15.73
C GLU A 137 -14.57 9.23 -16.15
N ASN A 138 -13.34 9.08 -16.64
CA ASN A 138 -12.77 7.80 -17.04
C ASN A 138 -11.97 7.11 -15.93
N GLN A 139 -12.08 7.57 -14.69
CA GLN A 139 -11.41 6.98 -13.53
C GLN A 139 -12.41 6.30 -12.60
N ALA A 140 -11.97 5.24 -11.93
CA ALA A 140 -12.75 4.57 -10.92
C ALA A 140 -11.90 4.18 -9.71
N LEU A 141 -12.61 3.98 -8.61
CA LEU A 141 -12.08 3.43 -7.38
C LEU A 141 -12.33 1.93 -7.36
N CYS A 142 -11.27 1.11 -7.40
CA CYS A 142 -11.36 -0.35 -7.44
C CYS A 142 -10.93 -0.98 -6.12
N THR A 143 -11.76 -1.85 -5.56
CA THR A 143 -11.42 -2.72 -4.40
C THR A 143 -10.99 -4.09 -4.91
N ILE A 144 -9.86 -4.12 -5.62
CA ILE A 144 -9.26 -5.36 -6.12
C ILE A 144 -8.03 -5.67 -5.29
N THR A 145 -7.83 -6.93 -4.92
CA THR A 145 -6.67 -7.32 -4.11
C THR A 145 -5.37 -7.05 -4.84
N SER A 146 -5.24 -7.50 -6.09
CA SER A 146 -4.02 -7.31 -6.88
C SER A 146 -4.39 -6.74 -8.25
N PHE A 147 -3.67 -5.70 -8.68
CA PHE A 147 -3.80 -5.20 -10.05
C PHE A 147 -3.16 -6.22 -11.01
N PRO A 148 -3.89 -6.81 -11.97
CA PRO A 148 -3.38 -7.95 -12.75
C PRO A 148 -2.14 -7.67 -13.59
N ARG A 149 -1.91 -6.40 -13.96
CA ARG A 149 -0.76 -5.96 -14.76
C ARG A 149 0.27 -5.15 -13.96
N LEU A 150 0.29 -5.32 -12.63
CA LEU A 150 1.24 -4.58 -11.79
C LEU A 150 2.67 -4.90 -12.23
N GLY A 151 3.49 -3.87 -12.43
CA GLY A 151 4.87 -4.03 -12.93
C GLY A 151 5.02 -4.41 -14.41
N CYS A 152 3.93 -4.59 -15.17
CA CYS A 152 4.00 -4.77 -16.62
C CYS A 152 4.26 -3.44 -17.35
N PRO A 153 4.82 -3.43 -18.56
CA PRO A 153 4.99 -2.20 -19.34
C PRO A 153 3.69 -1.39 -19.46
N GLY A 154 3.79 -0.08 -19.19
CA GLY A 154 2.69 0.87 -19.31
C GLY A 154 1.57 0.74 -18.27
N PHE A 155 1.83 0.11 -17.11
CA PHE A 155 0.78 -0.14 -16.11
C PHE A 155 0.31 1.10 -15.32
N THR A 156 1.06 2.21 -15.37
CA THR A 156 0.78 3.44 -14.62
C THR A 156 0.26 4.58 -15.51
N LEU A 157 -0.41 5.55 -14.90
CA LEU A 157 -0.80 6.82 -15.49
C LEU A 157 -0.38 7.97 -14.55
N PRO A 158 0.53 8.88 -14.98
CA PRO A 158 1.29 8.85 -16.23
C PRO A 158 2.15 7.58 -16.36
N GLU A 159 2.49 7.22 -17.60
CA GLU A 159 3.39 6.09 -17.84
C GLU A 159 4.79 6.44 -17.36
N VAL A 160 5.29 5.66 -16.41
CA VAL A 160 6.63 5.80 -15.83
C VAL A 160 7.38 4.49 -15.98
N LYS A 161 8.65 4.57 -16.34
CA LYS A 161 9.51 3.40 -16.52
C LYS A 161 10.31 3.13 -15.24
N PRO A 162 10.48 1.86 -14.83
CA PRO A 162 11.37 1.51 -13.74
C PRO A 162 12.81 1.99 -14.02
N ASN A 163 13.51 2.41 -12.98
CA ASN A 163 14.92 2.81 -13.04
C ASN A 163 15.71 2.04 -11.97
N PRO A 164 16.29 0.87 -12.30
CA PRO A 164 16.92 -0.04 -11.35
C PRO A 164 18.32 0.44 -10.92
N VAL A 165 18.40 1.61 -10.29
CA VAL A 165 19.66 2.19 -9.78
C VAL A 165 19.76 2.04 -8.26
N GLU A 166 20.99 1.90 -7.76
CA GLU A 166 21.26 1.72 -6.33
C GLU A 166 20.77 2.90 -5.47
N GLY A 167 20.76 4.12 -6.03
CA GLY A 167 20.23 5.31 -5.38
C GLY A 167 18.70 5.36 -5.28
N GLY A 168 17.99 4.50 -6.01
CA GLY A 168 16.54 4.38 -5.97
C GLY A 168 16.05 3.69 -4.70
N ALA A 169 14.76 3.84 -4.39
CA ALA A 169 14.14 3.18 -3.26
C ALA A 169 14.08 1.67 -3.46
N SER A 170 13.47 1.22 -4.57
CA SER A 170 13.24 -0.21 -4.83
C SER A 170 14.38 -0.91 -5.58
N LYS A 171 15.05 -0.21 -6.52
CA LYS A 171 15.97 -0.79 -7.52
C LYS A 171 15.27 -1.87 -8.40
N SER A 172 13.95 -1.83 -8.49
CA SER A 172 13.17 -2.87 -9.18
C SER A 172 13.31 -2.80 -10.69
N LEU A 173 13.27 -3.97 -11.33
CA LEU A 173 13.20 -4.10 -12.80
C LEU A 173 11.81 -3.74 -13.36
N PHE A 174 10.77 -3.78 -12.53
CA PHE A 174 9.37 -3.77 -12.98
C PHE A 174 8.54 -2.65 -12.33
N PHE A 175 8.89 -2.25 -11.10
CA PHE A 175 8.10 -1.31 -10.30
C PHE A 175 8.84 0.05 -10.17
N PRO A 176 8.35 1.12 -10.81
CA PRO A 176 8.95 2.45 -10.72
C PRO A 176 8.76 3.04 -9.32
N ASP A 177 9.75 3.80 -8.84
CA ASP A 177 9.68 4.42 -7.50
C ASP A 177 8.56 5.47 -7.41
N GLU A 178 8.13 6.05 -8.53
CA GLU A 178 6.97 6.94 -8.62
C GLU A 178 5.64 6.24 -8.30
N ALA A 179 5.59 4.92 -8.41
CA ALA A 179 4.45 4.11 -7.96
C ALA A 179 4.43 3.91 -6.44
N ILE A 180 5.48 4.34 -5.72
CA ILE A 180 5.52 4.40 -4.25
C ILE A 180 4.95 5.76 -3.81
N ASN A 181 4.12 5.74 -2.77
CA ASN A 181 3.57 6.95 -2.18
C ASN A 181 4.67 7.92 -1.75
N LYS A 182 4.45 9.21 -2.03
CA LYS A 182 5.45 10.27 -1.84
C LYS A 182 5.78 10.54 -0.37
N HIS A 183 4.93 10.11 0.56
CA HIS A 183 5.24 10.28 1.98
C HIS A 183 6.57 9.56 2.32
N PRO A 184 7.57 10.25 2.91
CA PRO A 184 8.94 9.73 3.03
C PRO A 184 9.06 8.37 3.74
N ARG A 185 8.09 8.04 4.60
CA ARG A 185 7.98 6.72 5.24
C ARG A 185 8.07 5.56 4.24
N PHE A 186 7.35 5.62 3.12
CA PHE A 186 7.19 4.47 2.23
C PHE A 186 8.47 4.19 1.44
N SER A 187 9.05 5.21 0.79
CA SER A 187 10.32 5.06 0.08
C SER A 187 11.50 4.73 1.01
N THR A 188 11.49 5.25 2.24
CA THR A 188 12.47 4.88 3.28
C THR A 188 12.33 3.43 3.68
N LEU A 189 11.10 2.95 3.90
CA LEU A 189 10.86 1.55 4.27
C LEU A 189 11.35 0.60 3.17
N THR A 190 11.00 0.87 1.91
CA THR A 190 11.46 0.09 0.76
C THR A 190 12.98 0.00 0.70
N ARG A 191 13.64 1.16 0.78
CA ARG A 191 15.10 1.28 0.74
C ARG A 191 15.77 0.57 1.93
N ASN A 192 15.31 0.84 3.15
CA ASN A 192 15.94 0.29 4.36
C ASN A 192 15.78 -1.23 4.44
N ILE A 193 14.66 -1.81 3.95
CA ILE A 193 14.52 -3.27 3.84
C ILE A 193 15.56 -3.83 2.88
N ARG A 194 15.73 -3.23 1.70
CA ARG A 194 16.71 -3.65 0.69
C ARG A 194 18.14 -3.57 1.24
N HIS A 195 18.55 -2.44 1.83
CA HIS A 195 19.89 -2.30 2.41
C HIS A 195 20.13 -3.23 3.60
N ARG A 196 19.12 -3.44 4.47
CA ARG A 196 19.21 -4.41 5.55
C ARG A 196 19.41 -5.83 5.04
N ARG A 197 18.72 -6.19 3.96
CA ARG A 197 18.80 -7.52 3.34
C ARG A 197 20.10 -7.72 2.57
N GLY A 198 20.64 -6.66 1.96
CA GLY A 198 21.82 -6.69 1.10
C GLY A 198 21.53 -7.08 -0.35
N GLU A 199 20.25 -7.25 -0.71
CA GLU A 199 19.75 -7.60 -2.04
C GLU A 199 18.28 -7.15 -2.15
N LYS A 200 17.72 -7.12 -3.37
CA LYS A 200 16.29 -6.88 -3.59
C LYS A 200 15.42 -7.89 -2.83
N VAL A 201 14.18 -7.51 -2.52
CA VAL A 201 13.19 -8.50 -2.08
C VAL A 201 12.92 -9.46 -3.25
N VAL A 202 12.60 -10.71 -2.94
CA VAL A 202 12.42 -11.76 -3.96
C VAL A 202 11.10 -12.47 -3.69
N ILE A 203 10.21 -12.45 -4.67
CA ILE A 203 8.94 -13.17 -4.65
C ILE A 203 8.90 -14.04 -5.92
N ASN A 204 8.71 -15.34 -5.74
CA ASN A 204 8.53 -16.29 -6.83
C ASN A 204 7.16 -16.95 -6.64
N VAL A 205 6.22 -16.69 -7.55
CA VAL A 205 4.87 -17.28 -7.51
C VAL A 205 4.76 -18.34 -8.60
N PRO A 206 4.33 -19.58 -8.29
CA PRO A 206 4.19 -20.62 -9.32
C PRO A 206 3.32 -20.14 -10.49
N ILE A 207 3.81 -20.29 -11.72
CA ILE A 207 3.06 -19.91 -12.91
C ILE A 207 1.95 -20.92 -13.21
N PHE A 208 0.81 -20.44 -13.67
CA PHE A 208 -0.25 -21.31 -14.17
C PHE A 208 0.19 -22.00 -15.47
N LYS A 209 0.14 -23.33 -15.49
CA LYS A 209 0.51 -24.16 -16.64
C LYS A 209 -0.71 -24.46 -17.51
N ASP A 210 -0.96 -23.59 -18.48
CA ASP A 210 -1.91 -23.86 -19.57
C ASP A 210 -1.23 -24.65 -20.69
N LYS A 211 -1.99 -25.10 -21.69
CA LYS A 211 -1.53 -25.82 -22.89
C LYS A 211 -0.36 -25.12 -23.60
N ASN A 212 -0.34 -23.79 -23.58
CA ASN A 212 0.66 -22.97 -24.27
C ASN A 212 1.64 -22.26 -23.30
N THR A 213 1.55 -22.49 -21.99
CA THR A 213 2.58 -22.00 -21.07
C THR A 213 3.86 -22.81 -21.31
N PRO A 214 5.01 -22.19 -21.61
CA PRO A 214 6.27 -22.91 -21.75
C PRO A 214 6.53 -23.79 -20.52
N SER A 215 7.09 -25.00 -20.72
CA SER A 215 7.46 -25.89 -19.63
C SER A 215 8.86 -26.49 -19.87
N PRO A 216 9.89 -26.08 -19.11
CA PRO A 216 9.80 -25.08 -18.04
C PRO A 216 9.51 -23.67 -18.58
N PHE A 217 8.75 -22.89 -17.82
CA PHE A 217 8.69 -21.45 -18.01
C PHE A 217 9.95 -20.83 -17.42
N ILE A 218 10.67 -20.04 -18.20
CA ILE A 218 11.95 -19.44 -17.81
C ILE A 218 11.92 -17.96 -18.18
N GLU A 219 12.14 -17.10 -17.19
CA GLU A 219 12.40 -15.68 -17.39
C GLU A 219 13.90 -15.41 -17.36
N THR A 220 14.38 -14.52 -18.24
CA THR A 220 15.81 -14.20 -18.36
C THR A 220 16.06 -12.71 -18.12
N PHE A 221 17.04 -12.40 -17.28
CA PHE A 221 17.37 -11.03 -16.87
C PHE A 221 18.86 -10.71 -17.11
N PRO A 222 19.31 -10.65 -18.38
CA PRO A 222 20.73 -10.60 -18.72
C PRO A 222 21.48 -9.37 -18.17
N GLU A 223 20.75 -8.30 -17.83
CA GLU A 223 21.31 -7.05 -17.32
C GLU A 223 21.21 -6.92 -15.79
N ASP A 224 20.72 -7.94 -15.07
CA ASP A 224 20.55 -7.92 -13.62
C ASP A 224 20.95 -9.26 -12.97
N ASP A 225 22.15 -9.28 -12.37
CA ASP A 225 22.74 -10.45 -11.72
C ASP A 225 21.94 -10.93 -10.50
N GLU A 226 21.25 -10.02 -9.79
CA GLU A 226 20.41 -10.38 -8.65
C GLU A 226 19.20 -11.18 -9.13
N ALA A 227 18.47 -10.68 -10.13
CA ALA A 227 17.30 -11.32 -10.71
C ALA A 227 17.65 -12.63 -11.41
N SER A 228 18.75 -12.68 -12.16
CA SER A 228 19.22 -13.90 -12.82
C SER A 228 19.52 -15.05 -11.83
N ARG A 229 19.98 -14.74 -10.61
CA ARG A 229 20.20 -15.74 -9.56
C ARG A 229 18.95 -16.05 -8.74
N ALA A 230 18.04 -15.08 -8.61
CA ALA A 230 16.88 -15.16 -7.70
C ALA A 230 15.62 -15.73 -8.37
N SER A 231 15.48 -15.61 -9.69
CA SER A 231 14.34 -16.17 -10.43
C SER A 231 14.38 -17.70 -10.45
N LYS A 232 13.19 -18.31 -10.51
CA LYS A 232 13.04 -19.78 -10.53
C LYS A 232 12.31 -20.24 -11.78
N PRO A 233 12.67 -21.38 -12.37
CA PRO A 233 11.85 -22.02 -13.40
C PRO A 233 10.42 -22.25 -12.91
N ASP A 234 9.43 -22.15 -13.80
CA ASP A 234 8.00 -22.30 -13.51
C ASP A 234 7.43 -21.32 -12.46
N HIS A 235 8.06 -20.15 -12.29
CA HIS A 235 7.57 -19.09 -11.41
C HIS A 235 7.55 -17.74 -12.13
N ILE A 236 6.61 -16.89 -11.74
CA ILE A 236 6.61 -15.45 -12.00
C ILE A 236 7.55 -14.81 -10.97
N TYR A 237 8.55 -14.08 -11.44
CA TYR A 237 9.51 -13.37 -10.61
C TYR A 237 9.07 -11.91 -10.36
N MET A 238 9.15 -11.48 -9.09
CA MET A 238 8.83 -10.11 -8.65
C MET A 238 9.85 -9.65 -7.61
N ASP A 239 10.34 -8.40 -7.73
CA ASP A 239 11.54 -7.93 -7.01
C ASP A 239 11.34 -6.63 -6.19
N ALA A 240 10.09 -6.23 -5.95
CA ALA A 240 9.76 -4.98 -5.26
C ALA A 240 8.73 -5.17 -4.15
N MET A 241 8.83 -4.35 -3.10
CA MET A 241 7.83 -4.29 -2.03
C MET A 241 6.44 -3.93 -2.56
N GLY A 242 6.35 -3.19 -3.66
CA GLY A 242 5.10 -2.83 -4.33
C GLY A 242 4.28 -4.03 -4.81
N PHE A 243 4.89 -5.18 -5.09
CA PHE A 243 4.15 -6.41 -5.43
C PHE A 243 3.46 -7.06 -4.22
N GLY A 244 3.78 -6.62 -3.01
CA GLY A 244 3.11 -7.01 -1.77
C GLY A 244 2.24 -5.88 -1.22
N MET A 245 2.86 -4.77 -0.82
CA MET A 245 2.16 -3.64 -0.20
C MET A 245 1.45 -2.71 -1.19
N GLY A 246 1.70 -2.86 -2.49
CA GLY A 246 0.90 -2.19 -3.54
C GLY A 246 -0.40 -2.92 -3.89
N ASN A 247 -0.80 -3.91 -3.07
CA ASN A 247 -2.05 -4.66 -3.15
C ASN A 247 -3.03 -4.18 -2.09
N CYS A 248 -4.32 -4.46 -2.27
CA CYS A 248 -5.37 -4.10 -1.32
C CYS A 248 -5.85 -5.27 -0.46
N CYS A 249 -6.30 -4.98 0.75
CA CYS A 249 -7.01 -5.92 1.61
C CYS A 249 -8.24 -5.27 2.30
N LEU A 250 -8.97 -6.12 3.03
CA LEU A 250 -10.01 -5.72 3.98
C LEU A 250 -9.50 -6.09 5.38
N GLN A 251 -9.55 -5.15 6.31
CA GLN A 251 -9.17 -5.33 7.71
C GLN A 251 -10.37 -4.99 8.61
N VAL A 252 -10.48 -5.66 9.77
CA VAL A 252 -11.55 -5.48 10.78
C VAL A 252 -10.96 -5.51 12.19
#